data_AF-A0A3P7JIT3-F1
#
_entry.id   AF-A0A3P7JIT3-F1
#
_cell.length_a   1.000
_cell.length_b   1.000
_cell.length_c   1.000
_cell.angle_alpha   90.00
_cell.angle_beta   90.00
_cell.angle_gamma   90.00
#
_symmetry.space_group_name_H-M   'P 1'
#
loop_
_entity.id
_entity.type
_entity.pdbx_description
1 polymer ?
#
loop_
_entity_poly.entity_id
_entity_poly.type
_entity_poly.pdbx_seq_one_letter_code
_entity_poly.pdbx_strand_id
1 'polypeptide(L)'
;MTIFLFRSLVALGKAQDALGGYAPQAANMIKMKYDCDIEKIAAKHAAKCVFAHSTNAERENNGENLYMRMPPSDDVTKMAANAADAWFAELAKYGVGQDNKFTMDLANRPGMMIGHYTQVSLIQN
;
A
#
# COMPACT_ATOMS: atom_id res chain seq x y z
N MET A 1 -7.20 -7.49 8.21
CA MET A 1 -8.40 -6.69 8.53
C MET A 1 -8.22 -5.19 8.22
N THR A 2 -7.01 -4.65 8.37
CA THR A 2 -6.69 -3.22 8.27
C THR A 2 -6.90 -2.58 6.89
N ILE A 3 -6.47 -3.24 5.80
CA ILE A 3 -6.53 -2.66 4.44
C ILE A 3 -7.97 -2.33 3.99
N PHE A 4 -8.96 -3.17 4.35
CA PHE A 4 -10.36 -2.89 4.04
C PHE A 4 -10.84 -1.57 4.67
N LEU A 5 -10.48 -1.32 5.93
CA LEU A 5 -10.85 -0.09 6.63
C LEU A 5 -10.19 1.13 5.99
N PHE A 6 -8.92 1.02 5.58
CA PHE A 6 -8.22 2.08 4.87
C PHE A 6 -8.86 2.45 3.53
N ARG A 7 -9.20 1.45 2.72
CA ARG A 7 -9.91 1.67 1.46
C ARG A 7 -11.27 2.33 1.69
N SER A 8 -11.97 1.95 2.76
CA SER A 8 -13.24 2.60 3.14
C SER A 8 -13.04 4.05 3.57
N LEU A 9 -12.00 4.37 4.36
CA LEU A 9 -11.69 5.75 4.76
C LEU A 9 -11.39 6.64 3.55
N VAL A 10 -10.60 6.14 2.60
CA VAL A 10 -10.33 6.85 1.34
C VAL A 10 -11.62 7.03 0.55
N ALA A 11 -12.40 5.96 0.36
CA ALA A 11 -13.62 6.03 -0.42
C ALA A 11 -14.65 7.04 0.12
N LEU A 12 -14.72 7.18 1.45
CA LEU A 12 -15.60 8.14 2.12
C LEU A 12 -15.05 9.57 2.15
N GLY A 13 -13.85 9.83 1.63
CA GLY A 13 -13.20 11.14 1.66
C GLY A 13 -12.76 11.57 3.07
N LYS A 14 -12.33 10.60 3.89
CA LYS A 14 -11.95 10.80 5.30
C LYS A 14 -10.46 10.55 5.59
N ALA A 15 -9.69 10.15 4.58
CA ALA A 15 -8.26 9.91 4.71
C ALA A 15 -7.49 11.22 4.50
N GLN A 16 -6.76 11.69 5.51
CA GLN A 16 -6.03 12.96 5.46
C GLN A 16 -4.89 12.92 4.43
N ASP A 17 -4.79 13.97 3.62
CA ASP A 17 -3.74 14.13 2.59
C ASP A 17 -2.79 15.28 2.97
N ALA A 18 -1.48 15.02 2.94
CA ALA A 18 -0.46 16.02 3.28
C ALA A 18 -0.45 17.24 2.34
N LEU A 19 -0.93 17.10 1.09
CA LEU A 19 -1.06 18.19 0.12
C LEU A 19 -2.33 19.04 0.34
N GLY A 20 -3.14 18.69 1.35
CA GLY A 20 -4.26 19.51 1.82
C GLY A 20 -5.58 18.74 1.87
N GLY A 21 -6.29 18.89 2.99
CA GLY A 21 -7.61 18.31 3.20
C GLY A 21 -7.58 16.78 3.30
N TYR A 22 -8.47 16.14 2.54
CA TYR A 22 -8.65 14.69 2.51
C TYR A 22 -8.54 14.18 1.08
N ALA A 23 -8.15 12.91 0.90
CA ALA A 23 -8.25 12.24 -0.39
C ALA A 23 -9.68 12.33 -0.95
N PRO A 24 -9.86 12.48 -2.27
CA PRO A 24 -11.20 12.59 -2.85
C PRO A 24 -12.00 11.30 -2.68
N GLN A 25 -13.32 11.43 -2.67
CA GLN A 25 -14.22 10.29 -2.59
C GLN A 25 -14.06 9.36 -3.80
N ALA A 26 -14.15 8.05 -3.56
CA ALA A 26 -14.02 7.05 -4.61
C ALA A 26 -15.40 6.55 -5.04
N ALA A 27 -15.70 6.65 -6.34
CA ALA A 27 -16.97 6.17 -6.89
C ALA A 27 -17.05 4.63 -6.97
N ASN A 28 -15.92 3.94 -7.18
CA ASN A 28 -15.87 2.48 -7.38
C ASN A 28 -14.70 1.82 -6.63
N MET A 29 -14.60 2.02 -5.32
CA MET A 29 -13.58 1.36 -4.51
C MET A 29 -13.91 -0.12 -4.29
N ILE A 30 -13.28 -1.01 -5.04
CA ILE A 30 -13.52 -2.46 -4.96
C ILE A 30 -13.12 -3.02 -3.58
N LYS A 31 -13.97 -3.88 -3.01
CA LYS A 31 -13.66 -4.62 -1.79
C LYS A 31 -12.67 -5.74 -2.07
N MET A 32 -11.49 -5.67 -1.46
CA MET A 32 -10.47 -6.72 -1.58
C MET A 32 -10.96 -8.04 -0.98
N LYS A 33 -10.54 -9.13 -1.59
CA LYS A 33 -10.67 -10.49 -1.07
C LYS A 33 -9.28 -11.06 -0.83
N TYR A 34 -9.18 -11.94 0.15
CA TYR A 34 -7.97 -12.71 0.37
C TYR A 34 -7.84 -13.78 -0.70
N ASP A 35 -6.63 -13.97 -1.21
CA ASP A 35 -6.32 -14.95 -2.25
C ASP A 35 -5.08 -15.74 -1.82
N CYS A 36 -5.25 -17.05 -1.65
CA CYS A 36 -4.20 -17.95 -1.17
C CYS A 36 -3.10 -18.18 -2.21
N ASP A 37 -3.36 -17.97 -3.50
CA ASP A 37 -2.34 -18.13 -4.54
C ASP A 37 -1.41 -16.91 -4.57
N ILE A 38 -1.96 -15.70 -4.39
CA ILE A 38 -1.18 -14.48 -4.18
C ILE A 38 -0.37 -14.56 -2.86
N GLU A 39 -0.95 -15.13 -1.79
CA GLU A 39 -0.21 -15.38 -0.54
C GLU A 39 1.03 -16.26 -0.77
N LYS A 40 0.90 -17.37 -1.51
CA LYS A 40 2.03 -18.28 -1.78
C LYS A 40 3.17 -17.58 -2.53
N ILE A 41 2.83 -16.72 -3.49
CA ILE A 41 3.80 -15.90 -4.22
C ILE A 41 4.55 -14.98 -3.25
N ALA A 42 3.80 -14.23 -2.41
CA ALA A 42 4.38 -13.32 -1.44
C ALA A 42 5.25 -14.06 -0.38
N ALA A 43 4.78 -15.20 0.13
CA ALA A 43 5.50 -16.01 1.10
C ALA A 43 6.81 -16.57 0.52
N LYS A 44 6.80 -17.02 -0.75
CA LYS A 44 7.99 -17.49 -1.46
C LYS A 44 9.03 -16.38 -1.59
N HIS A 45 8.62 -15.14 -1.85
CA HIS A 45 9.54 -14.00 -1.90
C HIS A 45 10.06 -13.63 -0.51
N ALA A 46 9.18 -13.53 0.49
CA ALA A 46 9.55 -13.21 1.87
C ALA A 46 10.57 -14.20 2.46
N ALA A 47 10.45 -15.49 2.13
CA ALA A 47 11.37 -16.54 2.58
C ALA A 47 12.82 -16.37 2.08
N LYS A 48 13.07 -15.55 1.06
CA LYS A 48 14.43 -15.23 0.60
C LYS A 48 15.19 -14.32 1.57
N CYS A 49 14.48 -13.65 2.49
CA CYS A 49 15.06 -12.70 3.45
C CYS A 49 15.86 -11.57 2.79
N VAL A 50 15.46 -11.13 1.59
CA VAL A 50 16.06 -10.00 0.87
C VAL A 50 15.05 -8.86 0.83
N PHE A 51 15.43 -7.69 1.37
CA PHE A 51 14.60 -6.49 1.31
C PHE A 51 14.76 -5.76 -0.02
N ALA A 52 14.25 -6.38 -1.08
CA ALA A 52 14.16 -5.82 -2.42
C ALA A 52 12.91 -6.38 -3.11
N HIS A 53 12.36 -5.64 -4.07
CA HIS A 53 11.22 -6.10 -4.84
C HIS A 53 11.53 -7.39 -5.62
N SER A 54 10.53 -8.27 -5.73
CA SER A 54 10.62 -9.41 -6.64
C SER A 54 10.51 -8.96 -8.10
N THR A 55 11.03 -9.77 -9.02
CA THR A 55 10.85 -9.50 -10.46
C THR A 55 9.39 -9.73 -10.86
N ASN A 56 8.93 -9.06 -11.92
CA ASN A 56 7.55 -9.25 -12.43
C ASN A 56 7.23 -10.72 -12.75
N ALA A 57 8.21 -11.48 -13.25
CA ALA A 57 8.02 -12.90 -13.53
C ALA A 57 7.80 -13.72 -12.25
N GLU A 58 8.54 -13.42 -11.18
CA GLU A 58 8.40 -14.16 -9.91
C GLU A 58 7.07 -13.88 -9.20
N ARG A 59 6.46 -12.72 -9.47
CA ARG A 59 5.17 -12.32 -8.89
C ARG A 59 4.01 -12.38 -9.87
N GLU A 60 4.18 -13.00 -11.03
CA GLU A 60 3.12 -13.13 -12.05
C GLU A 60 2.44 -11.79 -12.39
N ASN A 61 3.22 -10.70 -12.42
CA ASN A 61 2.77 -9.32 -12.63
C ASN A 61 1.83 -8.74 -11.54
N ASN A 62 1.70 -9.39 -10.38
CA ASN A 62 1.00 -8.81 -9.23
C ASN A 62 1.73 -7.56 -8.70
N GLY A 63 0.97 -6.62 -8.13
CA GLY A 63 1.52 -5.53 -7.34
C GLY A 63 2.23 -6.06 -6.08
N GLU A 64 3.17 -5.30 -5.54
CA GLU A 64 3.94 -5.73 -4.35
C GLU A 64 4.25 -4.53 -3.45
N ASN A 65 3.96 -4.68 -2.17
CA ASN A 65 4.46 -3.80 -1.13
C ASN A 65 5.36 -4.60 -0.19
N LEU A 66 6.46 -4.00 0.26
CA LEU A 66 7.40 -4.63 1.19
C LEU A 66 7.42 -3.87 2.51
N TYR A 67 7.65 -4.60 3.60
CA TYR A 67 7.85 -4.04 4.92
C TYR A 67 8.89 -4.86 5.66
N MET A 68 9.77 -4.19 6.40
CA MET A 68 10.72 -4.83 7.29
C MET A 68 10.84 -4.04 8.59
N ARG A 69 11.29 -4.73 9.63
CA ARG A 69 11.57 -4.15 10.94
C ARG A 69 12.86 -4.76 11.49
N MET A 70 13.63 -3.94 12.19
CA MET A 70 14.73 -4.37 13.04
C MET A 70 14.50 -3.81 14.46
N PRO A 71 14.54 -4.65 15.52
CA PRO A 71 14.71 -6.11 15.51
C PRO A 71 13.49 -6.85 14.92
N PRO A 72 13.65 -8.12 14.49
CA PRO A 72 12.53 -8.95 14.06
C PRO A 72 11.53 -9.20 15.20
N SER A 73 10.34 -9.69 14.85
CA SER A 73 9.24 -9.94 15.78
C SER A 73 8.50 -11.21 15.37
N ASP A 74 8.24 -12.09 16.34
CA ASP A 74 7.50 -13.35 16.09
C ASP A 74 5.97 -13.13 16.04
N ASP A 75 5.50 -11.96 16.48
CA ASP A 75 4.09 -11.55 16.35
C ASP A 75 3.78 -11.12 14.90
N VAL A 76 3.54 -12.10 14.04
CA VAL A 76 3.25 -11.91 12.61
C VAL A 76 1.97 -11.12 12.36
N THR A 77 0.96 -11.25 13.23
CA THR A 77 -0.30 -10.52 13.10
C THR A 77 -0.08 -9.02 13.33
N LYS A 78 0.69 -8.67 14.37
CA LYS A 78 1.08 -7.28 14.62
C LYS A 78 1.98 -6.74 13.51
N MET A 79 2.90 -7.54 12.97
CA MET A 79 3.75 -7.10 11.85
C MET A 79 2.93 -6.83 10.59
N ALA A 80 1.94 -7.65 10.28
CA ALA A 80 1.03 -7.41 9.15
C ALA A 80 0.21 -6.11 9.34
N ALA A 81 -0.24 -5.81 10.56
CA ALA A 81 -0.92 -4.56 10.88
C ALA A 81 0.02 -3.34 10.71
N ASN A 82 1.22 -3.40 11.31
CA ASN A 82 2.21 -2.33 11.20
C ASN A 82 2.63 -2.05 9.75
N ALA A 83 2.76 -3.10 8.94
CA ALA A 83 3.07 -2.96 7.51
C ALA A 83 1.97 -2.18 6.78
N ALA A 84 0.71 -2.59 6.98
CA ALA A 84 -0.44 -1.92 6.38
C ALA A 84 -0.54 -0.45 6.83
N ASP A 85 -0.31 -0.17 8.11
CA ASP A 85 -0.31 1.19 8.67
C ASP A 85 0.79 2.04 8.04
N ALA A 86 2.02 1.51 7.93
CA ALA A 86 3.16 2.21 7.34
C ALA A 86 2.93 2.56 5.87
N TRP A 87 2.41 1.62 5.09
CA TRP A 87 2.08 1.86 3.68
C TRP A 87 0.98 2.90 3.53
N PHE A 88 -0.07 2.84 4.35
CA PHE A 88 -1.17 3.79 4.26
C PHE A 88 -0.78 5.20 4.73
N ALA A 89 0.08 5.30 5.75
CA ALA A 89 0.53 6.56 6.33
C ALA A 89 1.28 7.47 5.33
N GLU A 90 1.75 6.93 4.20
CA GLU A 90 2.37 7.73 3.14
C GLU A 90 1.46 8.87 2.64
N LEU A 91 0.14 8.66 2.59
CA LEU A 91 -0.80 9.71 2.21
C LEU A 91 -0.77 10.90 3.17
N ALA A 92 -0.87 10.64 4.48
CA ALA A 92 -0.87 11.70 5.48
C ALA A 92 0.52 12.35 5.64
N LYS A 93 1.59 11.63 5.26
CA LYS A 93 2.97 12.11 5.38
C LYS A 93 3.45 12.91 4.16
N TYR A 94 3.10 12.47 2.96
CA TYR A 94 3.64 13.02 1.71
C TYR A 94 2.56 13.48 0.74
N GLY A 95 1.37 12.88 0.79
CA GLY A 95 0.20 13.31 0.03
C GLY A 95 0.21 12.95 -1.45
N VAL A 96 -0.98 12.99 -2.06
CA VAL A 96 -1.21 12.72 -3.49
C VAL A 96 -1.84 13.93 -4.17
N GLY A 97 -2.76 14.61 -3.48
CA GLY A 97 -3.49 15.77 -3.98
C GLY A 97 -4.83 15.41 -4.64
N GLN A 98 -5.65 16.43 -4.87
CA GLN A 98 -7.05 16.28 -5.30
C GLN A 98 -7.21 15.71 -6.71
N ASP A 99 -6.23 15.92 -7.59
CA ASP A 99 -6.23 15.32 -8.94
C ASP A 99 -6.18 13.78 -8.88
N ASN A 100 -5.70 13.21 -7.77
CA ASN A 100 -5.63 11.78 -7.50
C ASN A 100 -4.99 10.96 -8.63
N LYS A 101 -3.98 11.53 -9.29
CA LYS A 101 -3.22 10.90 -10.37
C LYS A 101 -1.84 10.50 -9.88
N PHE A 102 -1.49 9.23 -10.09
CA PHE A 102 -0.14 8.76 -9.86
C PHE A 102 0.76 9.13 -11.05
N THR A 103 1.52 10.21 -10.91
CA THR A 103 2.45 10.71 -11.92
C THR A 103 3.89 10.38 -11.56
N MET A 104 4.80 10.40 -12.55
CA MET A 104 6.22 10.23 -12.29
C MET A 104 6.79 11.36 -11.42
N ASP A 105 6.27 12.59 -11.55
CA ASP A 105 6.66 13.70 -10.68
C ASP A 105 6.31 13.41 -9.22
N LEU A 106 5.11 12.86 -8.97
CA LEU A 106 4.68 12.47 -7.63
C LEU A 106 5.55 11.34 -7.07
N ALA A 107 5.85 10.33 -7.90
CA ALA A 107 6.63 9.15 -7.54
C ALA A 107 8.12 9.45 -7.29
N ASN A 108 8.68 10.43 -8.00
CA ASN A 108 10.10 10.77 -7.94
C ASN A 108 10.43 11.89 -6.94
N ARG A 109 9.47 12.31 -6.11
CA ARG A 109 9.72 13.32 -5.06
C ARG A 109 10.81 12.83 -4.09
N PRO A 110 11.90 13.59 -3.91
CA PRO A 110 13.04 13.14 -3.10
C PRO A 110 12.62 12.79 -1.66
N GLY A 111 12.85 11.54 -1.26
CA GLY A 111 12.55 11.06 0.09
C GLY A 111 11.06 10.91 0.43
N MET A 112 10.17 10.99 -0.57
CA MET A 112 8.72 10.95 -0.39
C MET A 112 8.10 9.73 -1.07
N MET A 113 8.17 8.59 -0.39
CA MET A 113 7.55 7.34 -0.87
C MET A 113 6.03 7.44 -0.84
N ILE A 114 5.36 7.14 -1.96
CA ILE A 114 3.89 7.19 -2.05
C ILE A 114 3.28 5.95 -2.76
N GLY A 115 4.15 5.10 -3.33
CA GLY A 115 3.74 3.95 -4.13
C GLY A 115 3.05 2.85 -3.32
N HIS A 116 3.36 2.72 -2.03
CA HIS A 116 2.71 1.70 -1.21
C HIS A 116 1.26 2.10 -0.91
N TYR A 117 1.03 3.36 -0.56
CA TYR A 117 -0.32 3.90 -0.37
C TYR A 117 -1.16 3.78 -1.65
N THR A 118 -0.60 4.17 -2.81
CA THR A 118 -1.37 4.12 -4.05
C THR A 118 -1.76 2.69 -4.43
N GLN A 119 -0.92 1.69 -4.13
CA GLN A 119 -1.28 0.28 -4.31
C GLN A 119 -2.35 -0.20 -3.31
N VAL A 120 -2.28 0.21 -2.03
CA VAL A 120 -3.30 -0.08 -1.01
C VAL A 120 -4.67 0.47 -1.40
N SER A 121 -4.69 1.67 -1.97
CA SER A 121 -5.90 2.45 -2.27
C SER A 121 -6.26 2.48 -3.76
N LEU A 122 -5.71 1.54 -4.56
CA LEU A 122 -5.94 1.50 -6.00
C LEU A 122 -7.43 1.33 -6.33
N ILE A 123 -7.92 2.17 -7.23
CA ILE A 123 -9.23 2.05 -7.88
C ILE A 123 -8.98 1.44 -9.25
N GLN A 124 -9.60 0.30 -9.54
CA GLN A 124 -9.56 -0.30 -10.88
C GLN A 124 -10.74 0.24 -11.68
N ASN A 125 -10.48 0.66 -12.91
CA ASN A 125 -11.49 1.07 -13.88
C ASN A 125 -12.02 -0.14 -14.63
#